data_AF-A0AB39WZZ6-F1
#
_entry.id   AF-A0AB39WZZ6-F1
#
_cell.length_a   1.000
_cell.length_b   1.000
_cell.length_c   1.000
_cell.angle_alpha   90.00
_cell.angle_beta   90.00
_cell.angle_gamma   90.00
#
_symmetry.space_group_name_H-M   'P 1'
#
loop_
_entity.id
_entity.type
_entity.pdbx_description
1 polymer ?
#
loop_
_entity_poly.entity_id
_entity_poly.type
_entity_poly.pdbx_seq_one_letter_code
_entity_poly.pdbx_strand_id
1 'polypeptide(L)'
;MDITSRIIEEITKGEARKANGPIEHWLTTLATGFWGFDADKENIWSELKKGDVLVFQSIPPNSNFVSNHSPKTKTSGFIGAGIVERISKKTEPRWLSEVIESQNSNVSSPMMWPNLVHFSDVLWLGDVGQIPAQAVQAMIDQCSEEKLDLGAHIAHLASNRLSLNAMKDVGFTYAPMGTGGRLKKNADKLAELFKIQAQWATHVAYGVVDQPILSPPPKNGFDSSTSTYGGTQGPTKRKAKPPTTGEVKGTYSRKRDYLQEATDNQNLGLAGELLVFERERLRVHAEHGEEYVSHVVHVSLTEGDGAGYDIRSVRNTDSGITPYYLEVKTTSGDANTAFFISENEVNFAAANPQSFELVRVHSLGNGKSKHYDYRLSGYELLGLPRTPVSYRVDVGIEPDQCE
;
A
#
# COMPACT_ATOMS: atom_id res chain seq x y z
N MET A 1 -2.28 -22.13 20.58
CA MET A 1 -2.54 -21.07 21.57
C MET A 1 -3.25 -19.96 20.83
N ASP A 2 -4.37 -19.45 21.34
CA ASP A 2 -5.05 -18.31 20.70
C ASP A 2 -4.18 -17.03 20.80
N ILE A 3 -4.42 -16.07 19.91
CA ILE A 3 -3.62 -14.83 19.81
C ILE A 3 -3.60 -14.06 21.14
N THR A 4 -4.74 -13.97 21.82
CA THR A 4 -4.90 -13.25 23.08
C THR A 4 -4.02 -13.86 24.16
N SER A 5 -4.07 -15.18 24.33
CA SER A 5 -3.23 -15.93 25.26
C SER A 5 -1.75 -15.74 24.94
N ARG A 6 -1.36 -15.78 23.66
CA ARG A 6 0.03 -15.56 23.25
C ARG A 6 0.52 -14.15 23.60
N ILE A 7 -0.27 -13.13 23.30
CA ILE A 7 0.06 -11.73 23.64
C ILE A 7 0.18 -11.56 25.16
N ILE A 8 -0.77 -12.09 25.93
CA ILE A 8 -0.76 -12.02 27.41
C ILE A 8 0.49 -12.72 27.97
N GLU A 9 0.86 -13.87 27.43
CA GLU A 9 2.06 -14.61 27.86
C GLU A 9 3.34 -13.79 27.66
N GLU A 10 3.53 -13.19 26.49
CA GLU A 10 4.72 -12.39 26.18
C GLU A 10 4.75 -11.06 26.96
N ILE A 11 3.59 -10.46 27.22
CA ILE A 11 3.48 -9.33 28.15
C ILE A 11 3.89 -9.79 29.57
N THR A 12 3.34 -10.91 30.06
CA THR A 12 3.62 -11.42 31.42
C THR A 12 5.10 -11.71 31.63
N LYS A 13 5.79 -12.23 30.60
CA LYS A 13 7.25 -12.46 30.62
C LYS A 13 8.08 -11.17 30.61
N GLY A 14 7.48 -10.01 30.32
CA GLY A 14 8.18 -8.74 30.14
C GLY A 14 8.98 -8.67 28.83
N GLU A 15 8.68 -9.54 27.87
CA GLU A 15 9.37 -9.61 26.58
C GLU A 15 8.68 -8.74 25.51
N ALA A 16 7.38 -8.43 25.69
CA ALA A 16 6.67 -7.51 24.83
C ALA A 16 7.36 -6.12 24.78
N ARG A 17 7.52 -5.59 23.57
CA ARG A 17 8.08 -4.26 23.31
C ARG A 17 6.96 -3.26 23.04
N LYS A 18 7.22 -1.99 23.31
CA LYS A 18 6.28 -0.89 23.04
C LYS A 18 6.54 -0.29 21.67
N ALA A 19 5.53 -0.18 20.83
CA ALA A 19 5.55 0.67 19.63
C ALA A 19 4.77 1.95 19.90
N ASN A 20 5.34 3.11 19.57
CA ASN A 20 4.77 4.42 19.91
C ASN A 20 4.66 5.29 18.67
N GLY A 21 3.49 5.87 18.43
CA GLY A 21 3.31 6.92 17.45
C GLY A 21 1.91 7.55 17.48
N PRO A 22 1.70 8.61 16.68
CA PRO A 22 0.46 9.37 16.68
C PRO A 22 -0.71 8.51 16.20
N ILE A 23 -1.91 8.77 16.72
CA ILE A 23 -3.04 7.85 16.57
C ILE A 23 -3.46 7.61 15.12
N GLU A 24 -3.32 8.61 14.25
CA GLU A 24 -3.61 8.51 12.82
C GLU A 24 -2.67 7.54 12.09
N HIS A 25 -1.45 7.34 12.57
CA HIS A 25 -0.53 6.38 11.96
C HIS A 25 -0.99 4.94 12.14
N TRP A 26 -1.72 4.67 13.22
CA TRP A 26 -2.27 3.35 13.48
C TRP A 26 -3.48 3.03 12.59
N LEU A 27 -4.10 4.03 11.94
CA LEU A 27 -5.10 3.79 10.89
C LEU A 27 -4.45 3.15 9.66
N THR A 28 -3.25 3.59 9.30
CA THR A 28 -2.44 2.93 8.26
C THR A 28 -2.09 1.51 8.67
N THR A 29 -1.64 1.29 9.90
CA THR A 29 -1.35 -0.07 10.39
C THR A 29 -2.59 -0.97 10.42
N LEU A 30 -3.76 -0.43 10.75
CA LEU A 30 -5.02 -1.17 10.67
C LEU A 30 -5.30 -1.63 9.24
N ALA A 31 -5.04 -0.78 8.25
CA ALA A 31 -5.25 -1.07 6.84
C ALA A 31 -4.24 -2.06 6.25
N THR A 32 -2.96 -1.91 6.61
CA THR A 32 -1.84 -2.56 5.93
C THR A 32 -1.20 -3.70 6.70
N GLY A 33 -1.39 -3.75 8.02
CA GLY A 33 -0.74 -4.73 8.88
C GLY A 33 0.74 -4.45 9.19
N PHE A 34 1.26 -3.26 8.87
CA PHE A 34 2.64 -2.89 9.22
C PHE A 34 2.73 -1.61 10.05
N TRP A 35 3.79 -1.50 10.85
CA TRP A 35 4.18 -0.31 11.62
C TRP A 35 5.61 0.13 11.25
N GLY A 36 5.88 1.44 11.28
CA GLY A 36 7.17 2.02 10.92
C GLY A 36 7.99 2.45 12.12
N PHE A 37 9.27 2.08 12.12
CA PHE A 37 10.28 2.62 13.00
C PHE A 37 11.06 3.72 12.29
N ASP A 38 11.47 4.71 13.07
CA ASP A 38 12.40 5.74 12.65
C ASP A 38 13.75 5.08 12.27
N ALA A 39 14.49 5.72 11.35
CA ALA A 39 15.84 5.32 10.98
C ALA A 39 16.76 5.22 12.22
N ASP A 40 16.60 6.12 13.18
CA ASP A 40 17.38 6.14 14.44
C ASP A 40 17.07 4.94 15.37
N LYS A 41 16.11 4.09 15.00
CA LYS A 41 15.72 2.89 15.75
C LYS A 41 16.12 1.60 15.05
N GLU A 42 16.98 1.65 14.02
CA GLU A 42 17.51 0.49 13.29
C GLU A 42 18.00 -0.63 14.22
N ASN A 43 18.77 -0.29 15.26
CA ASN A 43 19.34 -1.28 16.19
C ASN A 43 18.25 -2.04 16.96
N ILE A 44 17.11 -1.40 17.26
CA ILE A 44 16.00 -2.07 17.95
C ILE A 44 15.15 -2.85 16.94
N TRP A 45 14.92 -2.25 15.77
CA TRP A 45 14.11 -2.84 14.71
C TRP A 45 14.73 -4.13 14.15
N SER A 46 16.04 -4.14 13.91
CA SER A 46 16.78 -5.30 13.38
C SER A 46 16.85 -6.48 14.36
N GLU A 47 16.62 -6.25 15.65
CA GLU A 47 16.52 -7.30 16.66
C GLU A 47 15.16 -8.02 16.68
N LEU A 48 14.13 -7.45 16.05
CA LEU A 48 12.79 -8.02 16.05
C LEU A 48 12.73 -9.32 15.24
N LYS A 49 12.06 -10.32 15.80
CA LYS A 49 11.93 -11.65 15.22
C LYS A 49 10.48 -12.04 15.10
N LYS A 50 10.20 -12.95 14.16
CA LYS A 50 8.90 -13.60 14.05
C LYS A 50 8.47 -14.15 15.41
N GLY A 51 7.25 -13.84 15.82
CA GLY A 51 6.66 -14.26 17.10
C GLY A 51 6.90 -13.30 18.27
N ASP A 52 7.71 -12.24 18.11
CA ASP A 52 7.81 -11.14 19.07
C ASP A 52 6.47 -10.39 19.17
N VAL A 53 6.20 -9.75 20.31
CA VAL A 53 4.97 -8.98 20.53
C VAL A 53 5.27 -7.50 20.70
N LEU A 54 4.57 -6.67 19.93
CA LEU A 54 4.59 -5.21 20.09
C LEU A 54 3.26 -4.73 20.63
N VAL A 55 3.26 -4.02 21.76
CA VAL A 55 2.11 -3.33 22.33
C VAL A 55 2.03 -1.93 21.75
N PHE A 56 0.87 -1.57 21.21
CA PHE A 56 0.65 -0.36 20.43
C PHE A 56 0.24 0.78 21.35
N GLN A 57 1.12 1.76 21.48
CA GLN A 57 0.87 3.01 22.17
C GLN A 57 0.52 4.11 21.18
N SER A 58 -0.69 4.66 21.31
CA SER A 58 -1.06 5.89 20.64
C SER A 58 -0.68 7.12 21.47
N ILE A 59 -0.33 8.20 20.77
CA ILE A 59 -0.28 9.57 21.29
C ILE A 59 -1.33 10.44 20.56
N PRO A 60 -1.58 11.69 21.02
CA PRO A 60 -2.52 12.58 20.35
C PRO A 60 -2.22 12.75 18.86
N PRO A 61 -3.26 13.01 18.04
CA PRO A 61 -3.04 13.21 16.62
C PRO A 61 -2.21 14.44 16.36
N ASN A 62 -1.43 14.41 15.28
CA ASN A 62 -0.64 15.57 14.90
C ASN A 62 -1.55 16.65 14.30
N SER A 63 -1.71 17.76 15.03
CA SER A 63 -2.57 18.87 14.62
C SER A 63 -2.11 19.60 13.36
N ASN A 64 -0.88 19.35 12.92
CA ASN A 64 -0.37 19.88 11.65
C ASN A 64 -0.95 19.14 10.45
N PHE A 65 -1.35 17.87 10.60
CA PHE A 65 -1.80 17.01 9.49
C PHE A 65 -3.25 16.53 9.64
N VAL A 66 -3.80 16.52 10.85
CA VAL A 66 -5.17 16.06 11.12
C VAL A 66 -6.07 17.24 11.48
N SER A 67 -7.16 17.43 10.74
CA SER A 67 -8.19 18.44 11.02
C SER A 67 -9.33 17.85 11.87
N ASN A 68 -10.21 18.72 12.39
CA ASN A 68 -11.46 18.38 13.10
C ASN A 68 -11.35 17.39 14.28
N HIS A 69 -10.15 17.19 14.83
CA HIS A 69 -9.98 16.44 16.07
C HIS A 69 -10.26 17.33 17.29
N SER A 70 -10.97 16.82 18.28
CA SER A 70 -11.25 17.60 19.49
C SER A 70 -10.01 17.61 20.41
N PRO A 71 -9.60 18.77 20.97
CA PRO A 71 -8.53 18.81 21.97
C PRO A 71 -8.90 18.08 23.27
N LYS A 72 -10.18 17.72 23.45
CA LYS A 72 -10.66 16.87 24.56
C LYS A 72 -10.62 15.38 24.25
N THR A 73 -10.38 14.99 22.99
CA THR A 73 -10.34 13.57 22.60
C THR A 73 -9.14 12.92 23.28
N LYS A 74 -9.39 12.17 24.35
CA LYS A 74 -8.34 11.41 25.01
C LYS A 74 -8.02 10.23 24.10
N THR A 75 -6.94 10.31 23.34
CA THR A 75 -6.52 9.26 22.40
C THR A 75 -5.31 8.48 22.88
N SER A 76 -4.56 9.02 23.86
CA SER A 76 -3.35 8.38 24.36
C SER A 76 -3.64 7.18 25.26
N GLY A 77 -2.86 6.11 25.07
CA GLY A 77 -2.98 4.87 25.82
C GLY A 77 -2.48 3.69 24.99
N PHE A 78 -2.73 2.47 25.45
CA PHE A 78 -2.54 1.29 24.61
C PHE A 78 -3.82 0.97 23.86
N ILE A 79 -3.71 0.79 22.55
CA ILE A 79 -4.83 0.57 21.63
C ILE A 79 -4.85 -0.83 21.01
N GLY A 80 -3.83 -1.64 21.28
CA GLY A 80 -3.72 -2.98 20.74
C GLY A 80 -2.35 -3.61 20.96
N ALA A 81 -2.17 -4.79 20.40
CA ALA A 81 -0.87 -5.45 20.30
C ALA A 81 -0.83 -6.38 19.08
N GLY A 82 0.34 -6.48 18.45
CA GLY A 82 0.56 -7.29 17.27
C GLY A 82 1.69 -8.29 17.45
N ILE A 83 1.57 -9.45 16.78
CA ILE A 83 2.61 -10.47 16.67
C ILE A 83 3.43 -10.20 15.42
N VAL A 84 4.74 -10.03 15.57
CA VAL A 84 5.66 -9.82 14.47
C VAL A 84 5.69 -11.04 13.56
N GLU A 85 5.55 -10.83 12.26
CA GLU A 85 5.77 -11.83 11.23
C GLU A 85 7.14 -11.66 10.58
N ARG A 86 7.44 -10.45 10.09
CA ARG A 86 8.70 -10.11 9.42
C ARG A 86 9.03 -8.63 9.54
N ILE A 87 10.23 -8.27 9.13
CA ILE A 87 10.68 -6.88 9.00
C ILE A 87 11.07 -6.58 7.55
N SER A 88 10.89 -5.34 7.09
CA SER A 88 11.33 -4.88 5.76
C SER A 88 11.64 -3.38 5.77
N LYS A 89 12.18 -2.85 4.67
CA LYS A 89 12.30 -1.40 4.47
C LYS A 89 11.31 -0.90 3.43
N LYS A 90 10.96 0.37 3.51
CA LYS A 90 10.20 1.09 2.48
C LYS A 90 10.96 2.32 1.98
N THR A 91 10.70 2.72 0.75
CA THR A 91 11.18 3.96 0.14
C THR A 91 10.07 5.00 -0.01
N GLU A 92 8.81 4.55 -0.11
CA GLU A 92 7.68 5.45 -0.38
C GLU A 92 6.96 5.94 0.89
N PRO A 93 6.34 7.13 0.86
CA PRO A 93 5.45 7.61 1.91
C PRO A 93 4.24 6.69 2.11
N ARG A 94 3.89 6.39 3.36
CA ARG A 94 2.71 5.58 3.74
C ARG A 94 1.86 6.23 4.82
N TRP A 95 2.50 7.01 5.69
CA TRP A 95 1.82 7.74 6.75
C TRP A 95 1.42 9.13 6.27
N LEU A 96 0.27 9.64 6.76
CA LEU A 96 -0.28 10.94 6.34
C LEU A 96 0.73 12.09 6.37
N SER A 97 1.54 12.16 7.42
CA SER A 97 2.61 13.17 7.52
C SER A 97 3.67 13.00 6.43
N GLU A 98 4.07 11.77 6.12
CA GLU A 98 5.03 11.52 5.03
C GLU A 98 4.42 11.91 3.67
N VAL A 99 3.16 11.56 3.43
CA VAL A 99 2.46 11.86 2.18
C VAL A 99 2.38 13.38 1.97
N ILE A 100 1.93 14.13 2.99
CA ILE A 100 1.81 15.59 2.92
C ILE A 100 3.19 16.26 2.80
N GLU A 101 4.17 15.85 3.61
CA GLU A 101 5.50 16.46 3.58
C GLU A 101 6.25 16.16 2.29
N SER A 102 6.09 14.96 1.72
CA SER A 102 6.74 14.58 0.45
C SER A 102 6.28 15.43 -0.73
N GLN A 103 5.06 15.99 -0.66
CA GLN A 103 4.51 16.90 -1.67
C GLN A 103 4.90 18.37 -1.44
N ASN A 104 5.42 18.72 -0.26
CA ASN A 104 5.73 20.09 0.10
C ASN A 104 7.18 20.46 -0.29
N SER A 105 7.33 21.24 -1.36
CA SER A 105 8.63 21.67 -1.87
C SER A 105 9.48 22.50 -0.89
N ASN A 106 8.88 23.02 0.19
CA ASN A 106 9.62 23.75 1.24
C ASN A 106 10.26 22.82 2.28
N VAL A 107 9.95 21.52 2.27
CA VAL A 107 10.50 20.53 3.19
C VAL A 107 11.64 19.81 2.48
N SER A 108 12.88 20.18 2.79
CA SER A 108 14.07 19.60 2.16
C SER A 108 14.33 18.14 2.55
N SER A 109 13.78 17.69 3.69
CA SER A 109 13.95 16.32 4.20
C SER A 109 12.70 15.91 4.97
N PRO A 110 11.67 15.40 4.26
CA PRO A 110 10.46 14.87 4.88
C PRO A 110 10.79 13.79 5.91
N MET A 111 10.08 13.82 7.04
CA MET A 111 10.29 12.80 8.06
C MET A 111 9.74 11.47 7.55
N MET A 112 10.50 10.39 7.75
CA MET A 112 10.19 9.06 7.21
C MET A 112 10.39 7.98 8.27
N TRP A 113 9.54 6.96 8.25
CA TRP A 113 9.65 5.76 9.08
C TRP A 113 9.96 4.53 8.19
N PRO A 114 11.20 4.41 7.68
CA PRO A 114 11.53 3.44 6.64
C PRO A 114 11.53 1.99 7.13
N ASN A 115 11.67 1.77 8.43
CA ASN A 115 11.92 0.45 9.01
C ASN A 115 10.60 -0.23 9.41
N LEU A 116 10.04 -1.05 8.52
CA LEU A 116 8.74 -1.68 8.70
C LEU A 116 8.81 -2.96 9.52
N VAL A 117 7.82 -3.13 10.38
CA VAL A 117 7.48 -4.37 11.07
C VAL A 117 6.10 -4.79 10.58
N HIS A 118 6.00 -5.99 10.02
CA HIS A 118 4.76 -6.58 9.54
C HIS A 118 4.22 -7.51 10.61
N PHE A 119 2.93 -7.43 10.91
CA PHE A 119 2.26 -8.29 11.87
C PHE A 119 1.57 -9.44 11.16
N SER A 120 1.54 -10.63 11.76
CA SER A 120 0.66 -11.73 11.31
C SER A 120 -0.74 -11.58 11.87
N ASP A 121 -0.82 -11.10 13.11
CA ASP A 121 -2.04 -11.03 13.87
C ASP A 121 -1.98 -9.82 14.80
N VAL A 122 -3.07 -9.05 14.84
CA VAL A 122 -3.21 -7.92 15.75
C VAL A 122 -4.51 -8.04 16.52
N LEU A 123 -4.42 -7.78 17.82
CA LEU A 123 -5.57 -7.56 18.68
C LEU A 123 -5.77 -6.06 18.88
N TRP A 124 -6.81 -5.50 18.26
CA TRP A 124 -7.19 -4.10 18.39
C TRP A 124 -8.21 -3.92 19.51
N LEU A 125 -7.91 -3.03 20.47
CA LEU A 125 -8.82 -2.76 21.58
C LEU A 125 -9.97 -1.83 21.17
N GLY A 126 -9.74 -0.96 20.20
CA GLY A 126 -10.77 -0.07 19.65
C GLY A 126 -11.79 -0.77 18.75
N ASP A 127 -12.88 -0.05 18.49
CA ASP A 127 -13.98 -0.43 17.61
C ASP A 127 -13.59 -0.28 16.13
N VAL A 128 -12.61 -1.08 15.72
CA VAL A 128 -12.04 -1.03 14.37
C VAL A 128 -13.01 -1.53 13.28
N GLY A 129 -14.07 -2.24 13.66
CA GLY A 129 -15.13 -2.67 12.73
C GLY A 129 -15.93 -1.51 12.13
N GLN A 130 -15.92 -0.34 12.77
CA GLN A 130 -16.54 0.90 12.25
C GLN A 130 -15.59 1.72 11.36
N ILE A 131 -14.34 1.29 11.22
CA ILE A 131 -13.34 2.00 10.43
C ILE A 131 -13.22 1.31 9.07
N PRO A 132 -13.58 1.98 7.96
CA PRO A 132 -13.37 1.44 6.63
C PRO A 132 -11.88 1.56 6.26
N ALA A 133 -11.04 0.71 6.86
CA ALA A 133 -9.58 0.86 6.89
C ALA A 133 -8.96 1.13 5.50
N GLN A 134 -9.42 0.42 4.46
CA GLN A 134 -8.82 0.56 3.13
C GLN A 134 -9.23 1.86 2.45
N ALA A 135 -10.45 2.34 2.68
CA ALA A 135 -10.89 3.65 2.21
C ALA A 135 -10.13 4.76 2.94
N VAL A 136 -9.91 4.61 4.25
CA VAL A 136 -9.12 5.58 5.04
C VAL A 136 -7.67 5.62 4.54
N GLN A 137 -7.06 4.47 4.24
CA GLN A 137 -5.71 4.45 3.68
C GLN A 137 -5.66 5.09 2.29
N ALA A 138 -6.65 4.83 1.42
CA ALA A 138 -6.72 5.48 0.11
C ALA A 138 -6.85 7.01 0.24
N MET A 139 -7.63 7.50 1.22
CA MET A 139 -7.71 8.94 1.52
C MET A 139 -6.35 9.52 1.97
N ILE A 140 -5.58 8.76 2.75
CA ILE A 140 -4.23 9.15 3.18
C ILE A 140 -3.28 9.20 1.97
N ASP A 141 -3.24 8.14 1.17
CA ASP A 141 -2.33 8.01 0.01
C ASP A 141 -2.60 9.09 -1.05
N GLN A 142 -3.86 9.50 -1.20
CA GLN A 142 -4.30 10.50 -2.19
C GLN A 142 -4.42 11.91 -1.60
N CYS A 143 -3.99 12.14 -0.36
CA CYS A 143 -4.12 13.43 0.30
C CYS A 143 -3.27 14.48 -0.41
N SER A 144 -3.93 15.45 -1.05
CA SER A 144 -3.31 16.64 -1.65
C SER A 144 -3.46 17.91 -0.79
N GLU A 145 -4.21 17.83 0.31
CA GLU A 145 -4.46 18.92 1.23
C GLU A 145 -3.41 18.97 2.33
N GLU A 146 -3.23 20.13 2.97
CA GLU A 146 -2.32 20.27 4.13
C GLU A 146 -2.80 19.48 5.36
N LYS A 147 -4.11 19.18 5.43
CA LYS A 147 -4.73 18.42 6.52
C LYS A 147 -5.84 17.51 6.03
N LEU A 148 -5.96 16.34 6.65
CA LEU A 148 -7.03 15.39 6.41
C LEU A 148 -7.93 15.26 7.65
N ASP A 149 -9.25 15.20 7.45
CA ASP A 149 -10.18 14.92 8.54
C ASP A 149 -10.23 13.41 8.80
N LEU A 150 -9.65 13.00 9.94
CA LEU A 150 -9.65 11.62 10.42
C LEU A 150 -10.36 11.49 11.78
N GLY A 151 -11.08 12.52 12.23
CA GLY A 151 -11.55 12.65 13.61
C GLY A 151 -12.46 11.49 14.06
N ALA A 152 -13.40 11.09 13.20
CA ALA A 152 -14.31 9.98 13.50
C ALA A 152 -13.58 8.63 13.60
N HIS A 153 -12.67 8.34 12.66
CA HIS A 153 -11.90 7.09 12.64
C HIS A 153 -10.94 6.99 13.81
N ILE A 154 -10.30 8.11 14.18
CA ILE A 154 -9.47 8.21 15.38
C ILE A 154 -10.29 7.94 16.64
N ALA A 155 -11.53 8.44 16.72
CA ALA A 155 -12.40 8.19 17.87
C ALA A 155 -12.76 6.71 18.01
N HIS A 156 -13.07 6.02 16.90
CA HIS A 156 -13.30 4.58 16.89
C HIS A 156 -12.03 3.81 17.30
N LEU A 157 -10.87 4.17 16.77
CA LEU A 157 -9.61 3.50 17.10
C LEU A 157 -9.20 3.70 18.57
N ALA A 158 -9.46 4.89 19.12
CA ALA A 158 -9.16 5.24 20.51
C ALA A 158 -10.20 4.71 21.52
N SER A 159 -11.34 4.22 21.04
CA SER A 159 -12.36 3.63 21.91
C SER A 159 -11.74 2.45 22.66
N ASN A 160 -12.19 2.19 23.90
CA ASN A 160 -11.75 1.04 24.70
C ASN A 160 -10.23 0.89 24.93
N ARG A 161 -9.41 1.90 24.60
CA ARG A 161 -7.98 1.88 24.87
C ARG A 161 -7.72 1.76 26.37
N LEU A 162 -6.62 1.12 26.73
CA LEU A 162 -6.09 1.18 28.08
C LEU A 162 -5.52 2.58 28.32
N SER A 163 -6.24 3.41 29.06
CA SER A 163 -5.82 4.77 29.37
C SER A 163 -4.68 4.80 30.38
N LEU A 164 -3.90 5.90 30.39
CA LEU A 164 -2.84 6.10 31.37
C LEU A 164 -3.36 6.04 32.82
N ASN A 165 -4.56 6.55 33.08
CA ASN A 165 -5.16 6.49 34.42
C ASN A 165 -5.51 5.05 34.81
N ALA A 166 -6.18 4.30 33.93
CA ALA A 166 -6.53 2.91 34.19
C ALA A 166 -5.29 2.04 34.47
N MET A 167 -4.20 2.25 33.71
CA MET A 167 -2.93 1.58 33.97
C MET A 167 -2.29 2.01 35.30
N LYS A 168 -2.32 3.31 35.62
CA LYS A 168 -1.79 3.84 36.87
C LYS A 168 -2.55 3.30 38.08
N ASP A 169 -3.87 3.12 37.98
CA ASP A 169 -4.74 2.66 39.06
C ASP A 169 -4.40 1.23 39.51
N VAL A 170 -3.93 0.36 38.59
CA VAL A 170 -3.41 -0.98 38.92
C VAL A 170 -1.90 -0.97 39.25
N GLY A 171 -1.25 0.19 39.17
CA GLY A 171 0.16 0.38 39.44
C GLY A 171 1.09 0.00 38.29
N PHE A 172 0.60 -0.03 37.05
CA PHE A 172 1.43 -0.14 35.86
C PHE A 172 1.77 1.25 35.30
N THR A 173 3.04 1.45 34.94
CA THR A 173 3.50 2.68 34.27
C THR A 173 4.55 2.35 33.23
N TYR A 174 4.68 3.21 32.23
CA TYR A 174 5.65 3.08 31.16
C TYR A 174 6.18 4.47 30.77
N ALA A 175 7.32 4.52 30.08
CA ALA A 175 7.86 5.78 29.58
C ALA A 175 6.92 6.33 28.48
N PRO A 176 6.38 7.55 28.62
CA PRO A 176 5.38 8.08 27.68
C PRO A 176 5.96 8.31 26.27
N MET A 177 7.27 8.52 26.17
CA MET A 177 7.99 8.73 24.91
C MET A 177 8.89 7.55 24.56
N GLY A 178 9.28 7.48 23.29
CA GLY A 178 10.17 6.44 22.76
C GLY A 178 9.45 5.15 22.37
N THR A 179 10.00 4.48 21.36
CA THR A 179 9.56 3.19 20.82
C THR A 179 10.66 2.14 21.02
N GLY A 180 10.29 0.86 21.08
CA GLY A 180 11.20 -0.28 21.13
C GLY A 180 11.59 -0.78 22.53
N GLY A 181 11.24 -0.04 23.59
CA GLY A 181 11.50 -0.43 24.98
C GLY A 181 10.63 -1.61 25.43
N ARG A 182 11.21 -2.54 26.19
CA ARG A 182 10.48 -3.69 26.77
C ARG A 182 9.60 -3.27 27.95
N LEU A 183 8.42 -3.86 28.06
CA LEU A 183 7.45 -3.60 29.11
C LEU A 183 7.66 -4.56 30.30
N LYS A 184 8.79 -4.43 30.99
CA LYS A 184 9.20 -5.38 32.07
C LYS A 184 8.58 -5.10 33.43
N LYS A 185 8.49 -3.83 33.82
CA LYS A 185 8.11 -3.44 35.17
C LYS A 185 6.62 -3.65 35.35
N ASN A 186 6.22 -4.44 36.35
CA ASN A 186 4.80 -4.72 36.66
C ASN A 186 4.04 -5.31 35.46
N ALA A 187 4.73 -6.13 34.65
CA ALA A 187 4.18 -6.65 33.40
C ALA A 187 2.99 -7.60 33.63
N ASP A 188 2.94 -8.28 34.77
CA ASP A 188 1.81 -9.04 35.29
C ASP A 188 0.53 -8.19 35.39
N LYS A 189 0.64 -6.98 35.94
CA LYS A 189 -0.48 -6.04 36.07
C LYS A 189 -0.98 -5.53 34.72
N LEU A 190 -0.05 -5.29 33.78
CA LEU A 190 -0.43 -4.95 32.41
C LEU A 190 -1.14 -6.14 31.74
N ALA A 191 -0.63 -7.36 31.91
CA ALA A 191 -1.21 -8.57 31.33
C ALA A 191 -2.65 -8.80 31.81
N GLU A 192 -2.94 -8.57 33.10
CA GLU A 192 -4.29 -8.65 33.65
C GLU A 192 -5.23 -7.61 33.03
N LEU A 193 -4.80 -6.35 32.92
CA LEU A 193 -5.59 -5.32 32.24
C LEU A 193 -5.85 -5.65 30.77
N PHE A 194 -4.81 -6.10 30.06
CA PHE A 194 -4.92 -6.47 28.66
C PHE A 194 -5.86 -7.66 28.48
N LYS A 195 -5.83 -8.64 29.39
CA LYS A 195 -6.74 -9.78 29.40
C LYS A 195 -8.21 -9.37 29.58
N ILE A 196 -8.48 -8.41 30.47
CA ILE A 196 -9.83 -7.87 30.66
C ILE A 196 -10.27 -7.15 29.38
N GLN A 197 -9.43 -6.24 28.87
CA GLN A 197 -9.77 -5.42 27.70
C GLN A 197 -9.91 -6.25 26.41
N ALA A 198 -9.15 -7.33 26.29
CA ALA A 198 -9.17 -8.24 25.15
C ALA A 198 -10.52 -8.93 24.93
N GLN A 199 -11.40 -9.00 25.93
CA GLN A 199 -12.73 -9.61 25.80
C GLN A 199 -13.62 -8.89 24.78
N TRP A 200 -13.37 -7.59 24.55
CA TRP A 200 -14.10 -6.76 23.58
C TRP A 200 -13.23 -6.34 22.40
N ALA A 201 -12.02 -6.89 22.30
CA ALA A 201 -11.08 -6.54 21.26
C ALA A 201 -11.43 -7.25 19.94
N THR A 202 -11.04 -6.62 18.84
CA THR A 202 -11.15 -7.18 17.50
C THR A 202 -9.82 -7.80 17.10
N HIS A 203 -9.82 -9.10 16.81
CA HIS A 203 -8.69 -9.76 16.17
C HIS A 203 -8.73 -9.51 14.67
N VAL A 204 -7.65 -8.96 14.12
CA VAL A 204 -7.41 -8.85 12.69
C VAL A 204 -6.19 -9.70 12.35
N ALA A 205 -6.39 -10.71 11.52
CA ALA A 205 -5.32 -11.51 10.95
C ALA A 205 -4.83 -10.84 9.67
N TYR A 206 -3.55 -10.54 9.62
CA TYR A 206 -2.84 -10.06 8.45
C TYR A 206 -2.08 -11.26 7.89
N GLY A 207 -2.57 -11.82 6.79
CA GLY A 207 -1.99 -13.03 6.23
C GLY A 207 -0.48 -12.88 6.00
N VAL A 208 0.27 -13.97 6.18
CA VAL A 208 1.55 -14.11 5.47
C VAL A 208 1.17 -14.04 4.00
N VAL A 209 1.46 -12.91 3.36
CA VAL A 209 1.19 -12.73 1.95
C VAL A 209 2.22 -13.57 1.18
N ASP A 210 1.97 -14.87 1.07
CA ASP A 210 2.41 -15.68 -0.07
C ASP A 210 1.37 -15.65 -1.21
N GLN A 211 0.25 -14.94 -1.00
CA GLN A 211 -0.71 -14.51 -2.02
C GLN A 211 -1.41 -13.21 -1.55
N PRO A 212 -1.60 -12.21 -2.44
CA PRO A 212 -2.31 -10.98 -2.12
C PRO A 212 -3.80 -11.26 -1.90
N ILE A 213 -4.30 -11.07 -0.67
CA ILE A 213 -5.75 -11.16 -0.42
C ILE A 213 -6.41 -9.87 -0.92
N LEU A 214 -6.90 -9.94 -2.16
CA LEU A 214 -8.21 -9.41 -2.48
C LEU A 214 -9.23 -10.08 -1.56
N SER A 215 -9.83 -9.32 -0.65
CA SER A 215 -11.25 -9.47 -0.39
C SER A 215 -11.95 -8.33 -1.09
N PRO A 216 -13.02 -8.60 -1.86
CA PRO A 216 -13.60 -7.63 -2.76
C PRO A 216 -14.15 -6.43 -1.97
N PRO A 217 -13.97 -5.20 -2.48
CA PRO A 217 -14.74 -4.06 -2.00
C PRO A 217 -16.25 -4.36 -2.14
N PRO A 218 -17.10 -3.67 -1.37
CA PRO A 218 -18.55 -3.85 -1.46
C PRO A 218 -19.01 -3.74 -2.92
N LYS A 219 -19.94 -4.63 -3.29
CA LYS A 219 -20.49 -4.78 -4.64
C LYS A 219 -20.90 -3.42 -5.23
N ASN A 220 -20.00 -2.84 -6.02
CA ASN A 220 -20.21 -1.89 -7.12
C ASN A 220 -18.87 -1.64 -7.84
N GLY A 221 -18.18 -2.71 -8.24
CA GLY A 221 -16.94 -2.65 -9.01
C GLY A 221 -16.74 -3.97 -9.76
N PHE A 222 -16.34 -3.88 -11.02
CA PHE A 222 -16.22 -4.95 -12.02
C PHE A 222 -15.75 -6.32 -11.51
N ASP A 223 -16.54 -7.38 -11.80
CA ASP A 223 -16.25 -8.78 -11.45
C ASP A 223 -15.41 -9.45 -12.56
N SER A 224 -14.12 -9.71 -12.26
CA SER A 224 -13.17 -10.35 -13.17
C SER A 224 -13.55 -11.79 -13.56
N SER A 225 -14.47 -12.44 -12.83
CA SER A 225 -14.96 -13.79 -13.16
C SER A 225 -15.95 -13.83 -14.33
N THR A 226 -16.39 -12.67 -14.83
CA THR A 226 -17.40 -12.55 -15.91
C THR A 226 -16.82 -12.43 -17.32
N SER A 227 -15.51 -12.23 -17.47
CA SER A 227 -14.84 -12.04 -18.78
C SER A 227 -13.86 -13.17 -19.07
N THR A 228 -14.07 -13.87 -20.18
CA THR A 228 -13.22 -14.99 -20.62
C THR A 228 -12.06 -14.52 -21.50
N TYR A 229 -10.90 -15.15 -21.39
CA TYR A 229 -9.76 -14.82 -22.24
C TYR A 229 -10.00 -15.28 -23.68
N GLY A 230 -9.99 -14.32 -24.62
CA GLY A 230 -10.28 -14.55 -26.04
C GLY A 230 -9.05 -14.82 -26.90
N GLY A 231 -7.84 -14.82 -26.31
CA GLY A 231 -6.57 -14.99 -27.01
C GLY A 231 -5.85 -13.68 -27.30
N THR A 232 -4.74 -13.77 -28.02
CA THR A 232 -3.88 -12.64 -28.36
C THR A 232 -4.33 -11.98 -29.66
N GLN A 233 -4.60 -10.67 -29.62
CA GLN A 233 -5.03 -9.86 -30.76
C GLN A 233 -4.30 -8.51 -30.78
N GLY A 234 -3.41 -8.34 -31.76
CA GLY A 234 -2.67 -7.09 -31.94
C GLY A 234 -3.47 -5.97 -32.60
N PRO A 235 -2.91 -4.74 -32.62
CA PRO A 235 -3.52 -3.60 -33.31
C PRO A 235 -3.63 -3.84 -34.82
N THR A 236 -4.61 -3.18 -35.43
CA THR A 236 -4.84 -3.18 -36.88
C THR A 236 -4.10 -2.01 -37.54
N LYS A 237 -4.03 -1.95 -38.89
CA LYS A 237 -3.44 -0.81 -39.63
C LYS A 237 -4.19 0.53 -39.48
N ARG A 238 -5.18 0.62 -38.59
CA ARG A 238 -5.97 1.84 -38.35
C ARG A 238 -5.20 2.78 -37.42
N LYS A 239 -5.41 4.09 -37.57
CA LYS A 239 -4.81 5.09 -36.65
C LYS A 239 -5.28 4.84 -35.22
N ALA A 240 -4.37 5.03 -34.27
CA ALA A 240 -4.68 4.91 -32.86
C ALA A 240 -5.81 5.87 -32.46
N LYS A 241 -6.75 5.39 -31.66
CA LYS A 241 -7.74 6.25 -31.01
C LYS A 241 -7.09 6.86 -29.77
N PRO A 242 -7.37 8.14 -29.44
CA PRO A 242 -6.93 8.71 -28.17
C PRO A 242 -7.41 7.82 -27.01
N PRO A 243 -6.67 7.81 -25.88
CA PRO A 243 -7.09 7.04 -24.72
C PRO A 243 -8.50 7.46 -24.30
N THR A 244 -9.27 6.53 -23.74
CA THR A 244 -10.66 6.78 -23.31
C THR A 244 -10.75 7.69 -22.07
N THR A 245 -9.79 8.58 -21.85
CA THR A 245 -9.97 9.74 -20.98
C THR A 245 -10.77 10.77 -21.75
N GLY A 246 -11.92 11.15 -21.21
CA GLY A 246 -12.80 12.10 -21.88
C GLY A 246 -12.19 13.51 -21.96
N GLU A 247 -11.34 13.77 -22.95
CA GLU A 247 -10.88 15.14 -23.23
C GLU A 247 -11.91 15.94 -24.05
N VAL A 248 -12.07 17.15 -23.54
CA VAL A 248 -12.98 18.22 -23.90
C VAL A 248 -12.88 18.59 -25.39
N LYS A 249 -13.95 18.32 -26.14
CA LYS A 249 -14.40 19.30 -27.14
C LYS A 249 -15.40 20.21 -26.46
N GLY A 250 -15.03 21.48 -26.36
CA GLY A 250 -15.82 22.50 -25.70
C GLY A 250 -17.23 22.56 -26.25
N THR A 251 -18.21 22.42 -25.37
CA THR A 251 -19.34 23.36 -25.14
C THR A 251 -20.35 22.68 -24.20
N TYR A 252 -20.59 23.35 -23.07
CA TYR A 252 -21.72 23.20 -22.13
C TYR A 252 -22.04 21.82 -21.49
N SER A 253 -21.78 21.79 -20.18
CA SER A 253 -22.58 21.18 -19.10
C SER A 253 -22.91 19.69 -19.16
N ARG A 254 -22.03 18.88 -18.55
CA ARG A 254 -22.37 17.92 -17.49
C ARG A 254 -21.17 17.85 -16.57
N LYS A 255 -21.36 18.04 -15.26
CA LYS A 255 -20.36 17.67 -14.24
C LYS A 255 -20.02 16.19 -14.47
N ARG A 256 -18.92 15.92 -15.19
CA ARG A 256 -18.32 14.59 -15.24
C ARG A 256 -17.73 14.35 -13.86
N ASP A 257 -18.05 13.19 -13.29
CA ASP A 257 -17.52 12.77 -12.01
C ASP A 257 -16.11 12.22 -12.23
N TYR A 258 -15.14 13.14 -12.30
CA TYR A 258 -13.74 12.82 -12.58
C TYR A 258 -13.16 11.84 -11.55
N LEU A 259 -13.66 11.84 -10.31
CA LEU A 259 -13.25 10.92 -9.25
C LEU A 259 -13.73 9.51 -9.55
N GLN A 260 -15.00 9.35 -9.95
CA GLN A 260 -15.53 8.05 -10.36
C GLN A 260 -14.80 7.51 -11.60
N GLU A 261 -14.51 8.34 -12.60
CA GLU A 261 -13.77 7.94 -13.81
C GLU A 261 -12.33 7.53 -13.47
N ALA A 262 -11.67 8.22 -12.55
CA ALA A 262 -10.34 7.85 -12.07
C ALA A 262 -10.35 6.53 -11.28
N THR A 263 -11.32 6.34 -10.37
CA THR A 263 -11.49 5.09 -9.62
C THR A 263 -11.80 3.92 -10.55
N ASP A 264 -12.68 4.10 -11.54
CA ASP A 264 -13.01 3.07 -12.53
C ASP A 264 -11.79 2.70 -13.37
N ASN A 265 -10.96 3.68 -13.75
CA ASN A 265 -9.72 3.45 -14.48
C ASN A 265 -8.65 2.75 -13.63
N GLN A 266 -8.53 3.07 -12.34
CA GLN A 266 -7.63 2.37 -11.41
C GLN A 266 -8.07 0.91 -11.20
N ASN A 267 -9.37 0.69 -10.96
CA ASN A 267 -9.94 -0.66 -10.83
C ASN A 267 -9.73 -1.50 -12.10
N LEU A 268 -9.90 -0.86 -13.27
CA LEU A 268 -9.65 -1.49 -14.57
C LEU A 268 -8.17 -1.82 -14.76
N GLY A 269 -7.26 -0.92 -14.36
CA GLY A 269 -5.81 -1.15 -14.37
C GLY A 269 -5.44 -2.39 -13.56
N LEU A 270 -5.81 -2.38 -12.27
CA LEU A 270 -5.56 -3.48 -11.34
C LEU A 270 -6.16 -4.81 -11.82
N ALA A 271 -7.38 -4.79 -12.37
CA ALA A 271 -8.01 -5.99 -12.92
C ALA A 271 -7.19 -6.59 -14.07
N GLY A 272 -6.59 -5.76 -14.93
CA GLY A 272 -5.71 -6.23 -16.00
C GLY A 272 -4.38 -6.77 -15.48
N GLU A 273 -3.76 -6.10 -14.50
CA GLU A 273 -2.53 -6.58 -13.85
C GLU A 273 -2.72 -7.97 -13.23
N LEU A 274 -3.81 -8.16 -12.47
CA LEU A 274 -4.14 -9.45 -11.85
C LEU A 274 -4.34 -10.58 -12.89
N LEU A 275 -5.00 -10.27 -14.01
CA LEU A 275 -5.19 -11.24 -15.10
C LEU A 275 -3.85 -11.66 -15.72
N VAL A 276 -2.93 -10.71 -15.93
CA VAL A 276 -1.60 -11.00 -16.46
C VAL A 276 -0.77 -11.78 -15.43
N PHE A 277 -0.82 -11.38 -14.16
CA PHE A 277 -0.10 -12.03 -13.06
C PHE A 277 -0.47 -13.51 -12.92
N GLU A 278 -1.77 -13.82 -12.83
CA GLU A 278 -2.21 -15.22 -12.71
C GLU A 278 -1.85 -16.05 -13.93
N ARG A 279 -1.91 -15.47 -15.13
CA ARG A 279 -1.49 -16.17 -16.35
C ARG A 279 0.03 -16.40 -16.38
N GLU A 280 0.83 -15.47 -15.89
CA GLU A 280 2.28 -15.65 -15.76
C GLU A 280 2.61 -16.74 -14.74
N ARG A 281 1.88 -16.82 -13.62
CA ARG A 281 2.03 -17.92 -12.64
C ARG A 281 1.71 -19.27 -13.26
N LEU A 282 0.60 -19.39 -14.00
CA LEU A 282 0.25 -20.62 -14.71
C LEU A 282 1.29 -21.00 -15.76
N ARG A 283 1.81 -20.02 -16.51
CA ARG A 283 2.89 -20.24 -17.48
C ARG A 283 4.16 -20.73 -16.79
N VAL A 284 4.62 -20.07 -15.72
CA VAL A 284 5.81 -20.47 -14.96
C VAL A 284 5.65 -21.87 -14.37
N HIS A 285 4.49 -22.16 -13.79
CA HIS A 285 4.18 -23.49 -13.28
C HIS A 285 4.34 -24.56 -14.38
N ALA A 286 3.75 -24.32 -15.55
CA ALA A 286 3.78 -25.25 -16.67
C ALA A 286 5.18 -25.42 -17.30
N GLU A 287 5.98 -24.36 -17.36
CA GLU A 287 7.29 -24.36 -18.01
C GLU A 287 8.46 -24.71 -17.09
N HIS A 288 8.35 -24.42 -15.80
CA HIS A 288 9.47 -24.49 -14.85
C HIS A 288 9.16 -25.27 -13.56
N GLY A 289 7.89 -25.52 -13.24
CA GLY A 289 7.48 -26.21 -12.02
C GLY A 289 6.97 -25.26 -10.92
N GLU A 290 6.32 -25.85 -9.92
CA GLU A 290 5.67 -25.12 -8.81
C GLU A 290 6.67 -24.28 -8.01
N GLU A 291 7.91 -24.75 -7.88
CA GLU A 291 8.97 -24.08 -7.12
C GLU A 291 9.36 -22.71 -7.71
N TYR A 292 9.11 -22.49 -9.00
CA TYR A 292 9.40 -21.21 -9.65
C TYR A 292 8.20 -20.26 -9.62
N VAL A 293 7.00 -20.72 -9.31
CA VAL A 293 5.78 -19.87 -9.26
C VAL A 293 5.92 -18.76 -8.23
N SER A 294 6.60 -19.03 -7.11
CA SER A 294 6.90 -18.05 -6.05
C SER A 294 7.85 -16.92 -6.52
N HIS A 295 8.53 -17.09 -7.65
CA HIS A 295 9.40 -16.07 -8.24
C HIS A 295 8.61 -15.08 -9.13
N VAL A 296 7.33 -15.35 -9.39
CA VAL A 296 6.43 -14.40 -10.04
C VAL A 296 5.88 -13.46 -8.98
N VAL A 297 6.22 -12.17 -9.07
CA VAL A 297 5.89 -11.15 -8.08
C VAL A 297 5.15 -10.01 -8.74
N HIS A 298 4.02 -9.59 -8.17
CA HIS A 298 3.29 -8.40 -8.56
C HIS A 298 3.91 -7.17 -7.88
N VAL A 299 4.95 -6.63 -8.51
CA VAL A 299 5.85 -5.60 -7.96
C VAL A 299 5.11 -4.30 -7.67
N SER A 300 4.18 -3.87 -8.52
CA SER A 300 3.37 -2.67 -8.25
C SER A 300 2.55 -2.77 -6.95
N LEU A 301 2.15 -3.98 -6.55
CA LEU A 301 1.44 -4.23 -5.28
C LEU A 301 2.38 -4.49 -4.09
N THR A 302 3.57 -5.08 -4.31
CA THR A 302 4.46 -5.51 -3.22
C THR A 302 5.56 -4.51 -2.89
N GLU A 303 6.05 -3.77 -3.89
CA GLU A 303 7.21 -2.87 -3.80
C GLU A 303 6.88 -1.42 -4.22
N GLY A 304 5.73 -1.21 -4.89
CA GLY A 304 5.26 0.11 -5.36
C GLY A 304 5.50 0.35 -6.86
N ASP A 305 5.06 1.50 -7.38
CA ASP A 305 5.12 1.88 -8.81
C ASP A 305 6.50 2.42 -9.26
N GLY A 306 7.44 2.59 -8.31
CA GLY A 306 8.79 3.11 -8.58
C GLY A 306 9.73 2.14 -9.33
N ALA A 307 9.36 0.87 -9.52
CA ALA A 307 10.22 -0.13 -10.15
C ALA A 307 10.33 0.00 -11.69
N GLY A 308 9.36 0.67 -12.32
CA GLY A 308 9.30 0.84 -13.78
C GLY A 308 8.71 -0.36 -14.54
N TYR A 309 8.06 -1.28 -13.82
CA TYR A 309 7.30 -2.42 -14.34
C TYR A 309 6.32 -2.93 -13.26
N ASP A 310 5.22 -3.59 -13.66
CA ASP A 310 4.19 -4.08 -12.72
C ASP A 310 4.47 -5.49 -12.18
N ILE A 311 4.97 -6.40 -13.02
CA ILE A 311 5.14 -7.82 -12.67
C ILE A 311 6.56 -8.29 -12.99
N ARG A 312 7.22 -8.89 -12.01
CA ARG A 312 8.43 -9.68 -12.22
C ARG A 312 8.04 -11.13 -12.42
N SER A 313 8.46 -11.72 -13.53
CA SER A 313 8.33 -13.14 -13.86
C SER A 313 9.72 -13.73 -14.12
N VAL A 314 9.75 -14.95 -14.64
CA VAL A 314 10.98 -15.62 -15.07
C VAL A 314 10.84 -16.18 -16.47
N ARG A 315 11.93 -16.29 -17.21
CA ARG A 315 11.99 -16.95 -18.53
C ARG A 315 13.22 -17.85 -18.59
N ASN A 316 13.14 -18.90 -19.40
CA ASN A 316 14.31 -19.72 -19.71
C ASN A 316 15.15 -19.05 -20.80
N THR A 317 16.46 -19.00 -20.58
CA THR A 317 17.47 -18.47 -21.50
C THR A 317 18.60 -19.48 -21.64
N ASP A 318 19.53 -19.25 -22.58
CA ASP A 318 20.73 -20.08 -22.71
C ASP A 318 21.58 -20.11 -21.43
N SER A 319 21.45 -19.09 -20.57
CA SER A 319 22.10 -18.99 -19.25
C SER A 319 21.28 -19.57 -18.08
N GLY A 320 20.10 -20.14 -18.36
CA GLY A 320 19.17 -20.66 -17.36
C GLY A 320 17.94 -19.77 -17.13
N ILE A 321 17.26 -19.98 -16.01
CA ILE A 321 16.03 -19.24 -15.66
C ILE A 321 16.41 -17.86 -15.12
N THR A 322 16.03 -16.80 -15.83
CA THR A 322 16.37 -15.42 -15.49
C THR A 322 15.12 -14.57 -15.26
N PRO A 323 15.22 -13.47 -14.48
CA PRO A 323 14.12 -12.52 -14.31
C PRO A 323 13.65 -11.92 -15.64
N TYR A 324 12.35 -11.67 -15.72
CA TYR A 324 11.68 -11.03 -16.85
C TYR A 324 10.63 -10.06 -16.35
N TYR A 325 10.54 -8.88 -16.94
CA TYR A 325 9.79 -7.75 -16.41
C TYR A 325 8.62 -7.40 -17.33
N LEU A 326 7.43 -7.25 -16.75
CA LEU A 326 6.20 -7.00 -17.49
C LEU A 326 5.54 -5.72 -17.00
N GLU A 327 5.31 -4.80 -17.91
CA GLU A 327 4.52 -3.59 -17.70
C GLU A 327 3.12 -3.80 -18.28
N VAL A 328 2.05 -3.59 -17.51
CA VAL A 328 0.68 -3.90 -17.91
C VAL A 328 -0.12 -2.63 -18.16
N LYS A 329 -0.66 -2.49 -19.36
CA LYS A 329 -1.57 -1.37 -19.70
C LYS A 329 -2.95 -1.90 -20.03
N THR A 330 -3.96 -1.44 -19.30
CA THR A 330 -5.33 -1.95 -19.45
C THR A 330 -6.26 -0.93 -20.11
N THR A 331 -7.24 -1.40 -20.90
CA THR A 331 -8.29 -0.55 -21.48
C THR A 331 -9.60 -1.31 -21.74
N SER A 332 -10.72 -0.60 -21.62
CA SER A 332 -12.03 -1.08 -22.08
C SER A 332 -12.21 -0.91 -23.60
N GLY A 333 -11.33 -0.16 -24.25
CA GLY A 333 -11.27 0.04 -25.70
C GLY A 333 -10.78 -1.16 -26.49
N ASP A 334 -10.49 -0.97 -27.77
CA ASP A 334 -9.91 -2.00 -28.65
C ASP A 334 -8.37 -1.92 -28.69
N ALA A 335 -7.71 -2.85 -29.37
CA ALA A 335 -6.25 -2.94 -29.47
C ALA A 335 -5.56 -1.69 -30.03
N ASN A 336 -6.26 -0.81 -30.74
CA ASN A 336 -5.70 0.44 -31.29
C ASN A 336 -5.88 1.64 -30.34
N THR A 337 -6.37 1.42 -29.12
CA THR A 337 -6.52 2.50 -28.13
C THR A 337 -5.14 2.85 -27.57
N ALA A 338 -4.74 4.12 -27.71
CA ALA A 338 -3.48 4.61 -27.18
C ALA A 338 -3.40 4.44 -25.65
N PHE A 339 -2.18 4.42 -25.12
CA PHE A 339 -1.90 4.30 -23.69
C PHE A 339 -0.80 5.28 -23.28
N PHE A 340 -0.85 5.65 -22.02
CA PHE A 340 0.23 6.42 -21.39
C PHE A 340 1.32 5.47 -20.92
N ILE A 341 2.56 5.94 -20.98
CA ILE A 341 3.74 5.26 -20.46
C ILE A 341 4.56 6.31 -19.69
N SER A 342 5.02 5.96 -18.50
CA SER A 342 5.80 6.88 -17.67
C SER A 342 7.25 6.96 -18.14
N GLU A 343 7.96 8.02 -17.73
CA GLU A 343 9.40 8.15 -18.02
C GLU A 343 10.21 7.02 -17.36
N ASN A 344 9.80 6.61 -16.15
CA ASN A 344 10.43 5.50 -15.44
C ASN A 344 10.30 4.17 -16.22
N GLU A 345 9.10 3.86 -16.71
CA GLU A 345 8.84 2.67 -17.54
C GLU A 345 9.65 2.69 -18.84
N VAL A 346 9.72 3.85 -19.50
CA VAL A 346 10.54 4.03 -20.71
C VAL A 346 12.02 3.79 -20.42
N ASN A 347 12.54 4.37 -19.33
CA ASN A 347 13.94 4.22 -18.94
C ASN A 347 14.27 2.78 -18.56
N PHE A 348 13.38 2.11 -17.84
CA PHE A 348 13.53 0.71 -17.47
C PHE A 348 13.54 -0.19 -18.70
N ALA A 349 12.61 0.01 -19.64
CA ALA A 349 12.55 -0.71 -20.90
C ALA A 349 13.80 -0.50 -21.76
N ALA A 350 14.34 0.72 -21.77
CA ALA A 350 15.59 1.05 -22.48
C ALA A 350 16.83 0.41 -21.84
N ALA A 351 16.85 0.26 -20.52
CA ALA A 351 17.92 -0.43 -19.80
C ALA A 351 17.83 -1.95 -19.93
N ASN A 352 16.63 -2.51 -20.09
CA ASN A 352 16.38 -3.96 -20.08
C ASN A 352 15.61 -4.48 -21.32
N PRO A 353 15.94 -4.08 -22.57
CA PRO A 353 15.07 -4.31 -23.72
C PRO A 353 14.92 -5.79 -24.11
N GLN A 354 15.83 -6.66 -23.66
CA GLN A 354 15.80 -8.11 -23.91
C GLN A 354 14.98 -8.88 -22.86
N SER A 355 14.82 -8.31 -21.66
CA SER A 355 14.15 -8.93 -20.51
C SER A 355 12.89 -8.18 -20.07
N PHE A 356 12.37 -7.29 -20.93
CA PHE A 356 11.20 -6.47 -20.67
C PHE A 356 10.15 -6.61 -21.78
N GLU A 357 8.88 -6.65 -21.39
CA GLU A 357 7.75 -6.55 -22.31
C GLU A 357 6.61 -5.70 -21.74
N LEU A 358 5.90 -4.99 -22.62
CA LEU A 358 4.63 -4.36 -22.29
C LEU A 358 3.49 -5.28 -22.71
N VAL A 359 2.62 -5.63 -21.76
CA VAL A 359 1.41 -6.41 -21.97
C VAL A 359 0.22 -5.47 -22.01
N ARG A 360 -0.40 -5.32 -23.18
CA ARG A 360 -1.64 -4.57 -23.32
C ARG A 360 -2.83 -5.51 -23.12
N VAL A 361 -3.65 -5.27 -22.11
CA VAL A 361 -4.95 -5.92 -21.96
C VAL A 361 -6.03 -4.98 -22.50
N HIS A 362 -6.84 -5.46 -23.43
CA HIS A 362 -7.89 -4.64 -24.04
C HIS A 362 -9.24 -5.36 -24.06
N SER A 363 -10.29 -4.61 -24.38
CA SER A 363 -11.68 -5.08 -24.34
C SER A 363 -12.10 -5.59 -22.96
N LEU A 364 -11.47 -5.10 -21.88
CA LEU A 364 -11.82 -5.47 -20.50
C LEU A 364 -12.85 -4.48 -19.93
N GLY A 365 -14.00 -4.97 -19.46
CA GLY A 365 -15.07 -4.11 -18.95
C GLY A 365 -16.22 -3.83 -19.93
N ASN A 366 -17.19 -3.01 -19.50
CA ASN A 366 -18.37 -2.57 -20.27
C ASN A 366 -19.28 -3.69 -20.82
N GLY A 367 -19.53 -4.73 -20.03
CA GLY A 367 -20.43 -5.84 -20.42
C GLY A 367 -19.88 -6.75 -21.52
N LYS A 368 -18.58 -6.64 -21.86
CA LYS A 368 -17.91 -7.55 -22.78
C LYS A 368 -17.62 -8.88 -22.08
N SER A 369 -18.01 -9.98 -22.72
CA SER A 369 -17.78 -11.33 -22.21
C SER A 369 -16.36 -11.86 -22.47
N LYS A 370 -15.56 -11.13 -23.25
CA LYS A 370 -14.20 -11.50 -23.62
C LYS A 370 -13.24 -10.33 -23.55
N HIS A 371 -12.05 -10.60 -23.04
CA HIS A 371 -10.90 -9.71 -23.12
C HIS A 371 -9.79 -10.36 -23.96
N TYR A 372 -8.87 -9.56 -24.46
CA TYR A 372 -7.77 -10.00 -25.31
C TYR A 372 -6.51 -9.25 -24.90
N ASP A 373 -5.35 -9.73 -25.33
CA ASP A 373 -4.09 -9.06 -25.08
C ASP A 373 -3.19 -8.98 -26.32
N TYR A 374 -2.16 -8.15 -26.23
CA TYR A 374 -0.97 -8.27 -27.07
C TYR A 374 0.26 -7.86 -26.28
N ARG A 375 1.43 -8.30 -26.74
CA ARG A 375 2.73 -8.06 -26.10
C ARG A 375 3.62 -7.27 -27.04
N LEU A 376 4.39 -6.34 -26.48
CA LEU A 376 5.44 -5.61 -27.18
C LEU A 376 6.74 -5.83 -26.42
N SER A 377 7.78 -6.34 -27.09
CA SER A 377 9.12 -6.35 -26.51
C SER A 377 9.61 -4.93 -26.21
N GLY A 378 10.61 -4.81 -25.33
CA GLY A 378 11.25 -3.51 -25.07
C GLY A 378 11.69 -2.79 -26.35
N TYR A 379 12.25 -3.52 -27.32
CA TYR A 379 12.64 -2.95 -28.62
C TYR A 379 11.45 -2.45 -29.44
N GLU A 380 10.36 -3.22 -29.54
CA GLU A 380 9.17 -2.82 -30.27
C GLU A 380 8.51 -1.60 -29.64
N LEU A 381 8.40 -1.57 -28.31
CA LEU A 381 7.84 -0.46 -27.56
C LEU A 381 8.64 0.83 -27.78
N LEU A 382 9.96 0.77 -27.66
CA LEU A 382 10.84 1.93 -27.80
C LEU A 382 10.85 2.49 -29.24
N GLY A 383 10.58 1.63 -30.23
CA GLY A 383 10.43 1.99 -31.63
C GLY A 383 9.08 2.62 -32.00
N LEU A 384 8.09 2.61 -31.10
CA LEU A 384 6.81 3.27 -31.34
C LEU A 384 6.93 4.81 -31.23
N PRO A 385 6.19 5.56 -32.07
CA PRO A 385 6.13 7.01 -31.95
C PRO A 385 5.48 7.40 -30.62
N ARG A 386 6.14 8.31 -29.89
CA ARG A 386 5.68 8.81 -28.58
C ARG A 386 5.52 10.32 -28.65
N THR A 387 4.44 10.83 -28.08
CA THR A 387 4.22 12.27 -27.91
C THR A 387 4.41 12.60 -26.42
N PRO A 388 5.36 13.47 -26.05
CA PRO A 388 5.47 13.94 -24.67
C PRO A 388 4.20 14.68 -24.27
N VAL A 389 3.64 14.34 -23.09
CA VAL A 389 2.38 14.92 -22.59
C VAL A 389 2.53 15.60 -21.23
N SER A 390 3.73 15.60 -20.64
CA SER A 390 4.05 16.21 -19.35
C SER A 390 5.35 17.01 -19.44
N TYR A 391 5.34 18.22 -18.85
CA TYR A 391 6.49 19.12 -18.79
C TYR A 391 6.60 19.67 -17.37
N ARG A 392 7.82 19.71 -16.83
CA ARG A 392 8.13 20.42 -15.59
C ARG A 392 8.49 21.87 -15.92
N VAL A 393 7.91 22.82 -15.20
CA VAL A 393 8.30 24.23 -15.29
C VAL A 393 9.25 24.52 -14.14
N ASP A 394 10.48 24.88 -14.48
CA ASP A 394 11.46 25.33 -13.49
C ASP A 394 11.22 26.83 -13.20
N VAL A 395 10.99 27.17 -11.92
CA VAL A 395 10.85 28.55 -11.46
C VAL A 395 12.07 28.94 -10.63
N GLY A 396 13.11 29.39 -11.33
CA GLY A 396 14.30 30.02 -10.77
C GLY A 396 14.80 31.07 -11.75
N ILE A 397 14.94 32.31 -11.30
CA ILE A 397 15.70 33.33 -12.04
C ILE A 397 17.16 33.04 -11.67
N GLU A 398 17.97 32.56 -12.62
CA GLU A 398 19.43 32.60 -12.45
C GLU A 398 19.79 34.06 -12.11
N PRO A 399 20.49 34.35 -11.00
CA PRO A 399 21.03 35.69 -10.83
C PRO A 399 21.93 35.95 -12.03
N ASP A 400 21.62 36.99 -12.80
CA ASP A 400 22.45 37.48 -13.89
C ASP A 400 23.91 37.40 -13.45
N GLN A 401 24.69 36.60 -14.18
CA GLN A 401 26.13 36.81 -14.21
C GLN A 401 26.38 38.12 -14.97
N CYS A 402 26.18 39.24 -14.27
CA CYS A 402 26.74 40.52 -14.67
C CYS A 402 28.24 40.50 -14.35
N GLU A 403 29.02 40.40 -15.44
CA GLU A 403 30.41 40.81 -15.69
C GLU A 403 31.41 40.93 -14.52
#